data_AF-A0A1Z9YCI7-F1
#
_entry.id   AF-A0A1Z9YCI7-F1
#
_cell.length_a   1.000
_cell.length_b   1.000
_cell.length_c   1.000
_cell.angle_alpha   90.00
_cell.angle_beta   90.00
_cell.angle_gamma   90.00
#
_symmetry.space_group_name_H-M   'P 1'
#
loop_
_entity.id
_entity.type
_entity.pdbx_description
1 polymer ?
#
loop_
_entity_poly.entity_id
_entity_poly.type
_entity_poly.pdbx_seq_one_letter_code
_entity_poly.pdbx_strand_id
1 'polypeptide(L)'
;MLLNKIAGALLAVALIILALPTLSNIVFQKGGHHGGGHGEEEHSLNERVAATFAYYLPVEESAGGGEAEEEVFDLGAMLAMADIADGEASFRSKCSTCHTIEDGGANGTGPNLHGVVGSGHAQHAGFNYSDAISAIDAPWTYEALNEFLAAPRNAIPGTAMSFAGLRRDPERMNVIAYLASNSPNAPAFPEPLPEEEILEEGAEGEVAVEGEAAVEGEMAEGEAAAETTEVVEGEDAGAALEAIEDAADEAIEAVEEAAEEADDAVHGRRSSTNH
;
A
#
# COMPACT_ATOMS: atom_id res chain seq x y z
N MET A 1 -49.50 44.13 -8.19
CA MET A 1 -49.53 42.72 -8.68
C MET A 1 -48.16 42.21 -9.11
N LEU A 2 -47.28 43.01 -9.73
CA LEU A 2 -45.91 42.60 -10.08
C LEU A 2 -45.01 42.36 -8.85
N LEU A 3 -45.08 43.19 -7.82
CA LEU A 3 -44.26 43.05 -6.61
C LEU A 3 -44.51 41.72 -5.86
N ASN A 4 -45.77 41.31 -5.73
CA ASN A 4 -46.12 40.03 -5.10
C ASN A 4 -45.67 38.82 -5.94
N LYS A 5 -45.61 38.95 -7.27
CA LYS A 5 -45.07 37.90 -8.16
C LYS A 5 -43.56 37.77 -8.02
N ILE A 6 -42.84 38.89 -7.94
CA ILE A 6 -41.39 38.91 -7.75
C ILE A 6 -41.02 38.39 -6.35
N ALA A 7 -41.73 38.83 -5.31
CA ALA A 7 -41.54 38.34 -3.95
C ALA A 7 -41.82 36.83 -3.85
N GLY A 8 -42.86 36.33 -4.52
CA GLY A 8 -43.16 34.89 -4.58
C GLY A 8 -42.08 34.08 -5.31
N ALA A 9 -41.56 34.59 -6.43
CA ALA A 9 -40.49 33.92 -7.17
C ALA A 9 -39.18 33.86 -6.36
N LEU A 10 -38.82 34.95 -5.67
CA LEU A 10 -37.64 34.98 -4.80
C LEU A 10 -37.77 34.02 -3.61
N LEU A 11 -38.96 33.93 -3.02
CA LEU A 11 -39.23 33.02 -1.90
C LEU A 11 -39.19 31.55 -2.36
N ALA A 12 -39.72 31.24 -3.54
CA ALA A 12 -39.64 29.89 -4.11
C ALA A 12 -38.19 29.46 -4.39
N VAL A 13 -37.38 30.34 -4.98
CA VAL A 13 -35.95 30.07 -5.20
C VAL A 13 -35.20 29.90 -3.88
N ALA A 14 -35.45 30.77 -2.90
CA ALA A 14 -34.84 30.66 -1.57
C ALA A 14 -35.21 29.35 -0.85
N LEU A 15 -36.46 28.90 -0.96
CA LEU A 15 -36.90 27.62 -0.40
C LEU A 15 -36.24 26.42 -1.08
N ILE A 16 -36.06 26.45 -2.40
CA ILE A 16 -35.35 25.38 -3.11
C ILE A 16 -33.89 25.32 -2.67
N ILE A 17 -33.21 26.47 -2.58
CA ILE A 17 -31.80 26.53 -2.15
C ILE A 17 -31.64 26.04 -0.70
N LEU A 18 -32.58 26.34 0.19
CA LEU A 18 -32.58 25.82 1.57
C LEU A 18 -32.96 24.34 1.65
N ALA A 19 -33.90 23.89 0.81
CA ALA A 19 -34.38 22.51 0.83
C ALA A 19 -33.37 21.52 0.26
N LEU A 20 -32.62 21.88 -0.78
CA LEU A 20 -31.62 21.01 -1.41
C LEU A 20 -30.59 20.41 -0.42
N PRO A 21 -29.92 21.18 0.45
CA PRO A 21 -29.02 20.62 1.45
C PRO A 21 -29.74 19.79 2.53
N THR A 22 -30.98 20.12 2.90
CA THR A 22 -31.76 19.29 3.84
C THR A 22 -32.17 17.95 3.23
N LEU A 23 -32.53 17.93 1.95
CA LEU A 23 -32.88 16.71 1.22
C LEU A 23 -31.63 15.85 1.00
N SER A 24 -30.50 16.48 0.67
CA SER A 24 -29.19 15.82 0.62
C SER A 24 -28.86 15.16 1.96
N ASN A 25 -28.97 15.90 3.07
CA ASN A 25 -28.75 15.33 4.39
C ASN A 25 -29.74 14.20 4.73
N ILE A 26 -31.01 14.24 4.32
CA ILE A 26 -31.95 13.14 4.57
C ILE A 26 -31.61 11.89 3.75
N VAL A 27 -31.16 12.06 2.51
CA VAL A 27 -30.80 10.93 1.64
C VAL A 27 -29.45 10.34 2.05
N PHE A 28 -28.52 11.16 2.54
CA PHE A 28 -27.17 10.74 2.92
C PHE A 28 -27.00 10.49 4.43
N GLN A 29 -27.91 10.92 5.31
CA GLN A 29 -28.00 10.48 6.71
C GLN A 29 -28.86 9.22 6.83
N LYS A 30 -28.34 8.13 6.30
CA LYS A 30 -28.59 6.80 6.86
C LYS A 30 -27.26 6.27 7.36
N GLY A 31 -26.87 6.73 8.55
CA GLY A 31 -25.68 6.28 9.26
C GLY A 31 -25.11 7.33 10.22
N GLY A 32 -25.53 7.28 11.49
CA GLY A 32 -24.67 7.62 12.63
C GLY A 32 -24.57 9.09 13.05
N HIS A 33 -25.26 9.43 14.14
CA HIS A 33 -25.00 10.59 14.99
C HIS A 33 -23.84 10.27 15.95
N HIS A 34 -23.04 11.26 16.35
CA HIS A 34 -22.48 11.58 17.69
C HIS A 34 -21.40 12.65 17.45
N GLY A 35 -21.40 13.84 18.05
CA GLY A 35 -21.86 14.25 19.38
C GLY A 35 -20.62 14.75 20.13
N GLY A 36 -20.38 16.06 20.15
CA GLY A 36 -19.20 16.65 20.78
C GLY A 36 -19.27 16.70 22.31
N GLY A 37 -18.11 16.87 22.95
CA GLY A 37 -18.00 17.22 24.37
C GLY A 37 -16.69 16.74 25.00
N HIS A 38 -15.88 17.69 25.47
CA HIS A 38 -14.59 17.51 26.13
C HIS A 38 -14.66 16.68 27.43
N GLY A 39 -13.64 15.84 27.64
CA GLY A 39 -13.34 15.18 28.90
C GLY A 39 -11.92 14.61 28.83
N GLU A 40 -11.05 15.14 29.68
CA GLU A 40 -9.68 14.72 29.91
C GLU A 40 -9.63 13.37 30.63
N GLU A 41 -9.54 12.25 29.91
CA GLU A 41 -9.27 10.95 30.51
C GLU A 41 -8.30 10.16 29.61
N GLU A 42 -7.18 9.74 30.20
CA GLU A 42 -6.20 8.84 29.60
C GLU A 42 -6.86 7.48 29.34
N HIS A 43 -7.53 7.35 28.20
CA HIS A 43 -8.06 6.08 27.75
C HIS A 43 -6.96 5.27 27.08
N SER A 44 -6.74 4.05 27.61
CA SER A 44 -5.83 3.08 27.04
C SER A 44 -6.22 2.79 25.58
N LEU A 45 -5.22 2.38 24.79
CA LEU A 45 -5.35 2.11 23.34
C LEU A 45 -6.60 1.29 22.98
N ASN A 46 -7.01 0.36 23.86
CA ASN A 46 -8.15 -0.52 23.64
C ASN A 46 -9.51 0.20 23.61
N GLU A 47 -9.69 1.29 24.36
CA GLU A 47 -10.98 1.99 24.42
C GLU A 47 -11.14 3.02 23.29
N ARG A 48 -10.01 3.52 22.75
CA ARG A 48 -9.97 4.35 21.54
C ARG A 48 -10.29 3.56 20.27
N VAL A 49 -9.96 2.26 20.26
CA VAL A 49 -10.39 1.32 19.23
C VAL A 49 -11.92 1.21 19.23
N ALA A 50 -12.57 1.06 20.39
CA ALA A 50 -14.03 0.95 20.48
C ALA A 50 -14.79 2.20 19.99
N ALA A 51 -14.26 3.42 20.23
CA ALA A 51 -14.92 4.66 19.82
C ALA A 51 -14.73 5.02 18.32
N THR A 52 -13.70 4.47 17.66
CA THR A 52 -13.37 4.77 16.26
C THR A 52 -14.20 3.93 15.27
N PHE A 53 -14.67 2.76 15.69
CA PHE A 53 -15.53 1.89 14.87
C PHE A 53 -17.01 2.16 15.15
N ALA A 54 -17.61 3.09 14.39
CA ALA A 54 -19.05 3.37 14.39
C ALA A 54 -19.91 2.25 13.74
N TYR A 55 -19.51 0.98 13.89
CA TYR A 55 -20.28 -0.19 13.50
C TYR A 55 -20.09 -1.33 14.50
N TYR A 56 -20.40 -1.05 15.77
CA TYR A 56 -20.68 -2.12 16.72
C TYR A 56 -22.12 -2.61 16.46
N LEU A 57 -22.26 -3.68 15.68
CA LEU A 57 -23.50 -4.46 15.68
C LEU A 57 -23.52 -5.24 16.99
N PRO A 58 -24.48 -5.00 17.90
CA PRO A 58 -24.68 -5.94 19.00
C PRO A 58 -25.12 -7.26 18.37
N VAL A 59 -24.32 -8.31 18.54
CA VAL A 59 -24.73 -9.68 18.24
C VAL A 59 -25.78 -10.04 19.27
N GLU A 60 -27.03 -9.73 18.97
CA GLU A 60 -28.14 -10.52 19.50
C GLU A 60 -28.27 -11.75 18.61
N GLU A 61 -28.02 -12.88 19.26
CA GLU A 61 -28.21 -14.26 18.84
C GLU A 61 -29.37 -14.42 17.83
N SER A 62 -29.02 -14.59 16.56
CA SER A 62 -29.93 -15.08 15.54
C SER A 62 -29.16 -15.73 14.40
N ALA A 63 -28.93 -17.04 14.58
CA ALA A 63 -28.93 -18.09 13.58
C ALA A 63 -28.35 -17.78 12.18
N GLY A 64 -27.13 -18.24 11.97
CA GLY A 64 -26.51 -18.33 10.64
C GLY A 64 -25.04 -18.71 10.72
N GLY A 65 -24.75 -19.91 11.24
CA GLY A 65 -23.40 -20.43 11.42
C GLY A 65 -22.63 -20.55 10.10
N GLY A 66 -21.54 -19.80 10.05
CA GLY A 66 -20.40 -19.97 9.17
C GLY A 66 -19.26 -19.31 9.92
N GLU A 67 -18.51 -20.11 10.68
CA GLU A 67 -17.30 -19.67 11.38
C GLU A 67 -16.30 -19.15 10.34
N ALA A 68 -15.94 -17.88 10.46
CA ALA A 68 -14.76 -17.36 9.80
C ALA A 68 -13.60 -17.66 10.75
N GLU A 69 -12.73 -18.59 10.37
CA GLU A 69 -11.43 -18.81 10.99
C GLU A 69 -10.71 -17.44 11.05
N GLU A 70 -10.34 -17.01 12.25
CA GLU A 70 -9.53 -15.81 12.44
C GLU A 70 -8.10 -16.16 12.06
N GLU A 71 -7.72 -15.93 10.80
CA GLU A 71 -6.35 -16.11 10.32
C GLU A 71 -5.41 -15.16 11.09
N VAL A 72 -4.59 -15.73 11.98
CA VAL A 72 -3.53 -15.00 12.68
C VAL A 72 -2.51 -14.51 11.65
N PHE A 73 -2.26 -13.21 11.62
CA PHE A 73 -1.28 -12.61 10.71
C PHE A 73 0.15 -12.84 11.22
N ASP A 74 0.85 -13.82 10.64
CA ASP A 74 2.27 -14.07 10.92
C ASP A 74 3.16 -13.13 10.09
N LEU A 75 3.62 -12.04 10.71
CA LEU A 75 4.54 -11.09 10.09
C LEU A 75 5.90 -11.72 9.74
N GLY A 76 6.41 -12.64 10.56
CA GLY A 76 7.70 -13.30 10.36
C GLY A 76 7.70 -14.17 9.12
N ALA A 77 6.69 -15.03 8.97
CA ALA A 77 6.50 -15.84 7.77
C ALA A 77 6.35 -14.95 6.52
N MET A 78 5.54 -13.90 6.61
CA MET A 78 5.27 -13.00 5.48
C MET A 78 6.50 -12.21 5.04
N LEU A 79 7.35 -11.77 5.97
CA LEU A 79 8.63 -11.12 5.64
C LEU A 79 9.67 -12.11 5.10
N ALA A 80 9.68 -13.35 5.59
CA ALA A 80 10.57 -14.40 5.08
C ALA A 80 10.26 -14.77 3.62
N MET A 81 9.00 -14.60 3.18
CA MET A 81 8.55 -14.84 1.82
C MET A 81 8.62 -13.59 0.91
N ALA A 82 9.08 -12.45 1.44
CA ALA A 82 9.09 -11.19 0.70
C ALA A 82 10.13 -11.18 -0.43
N ASP A 83 9.78 -10.58 -1.57
CA ASP A 83 10.67 -10.35 -2.71
C ASP A 83 11.18 -8.90 -2.70
N ILE A 84 12.50 -8.74 -2.58
CA ILE A 84 13.17 -7.44 -2.52
C ILE A 84 13.09 -6.69 -3.86
N ALA A 85 13.16 -7.38 -5.00
CA ALA A 85 13.11 -6.76 -6.32
C ALA A 85 11.71 -6.21 -6.63
N ASP A 86 10.67 -6.94 -6.26
CA ASP A 86 9.28 -6.43 -6.31
C ASP A 86 9.08 -5.27 -5.32
N GLY A 87 9.75 -5.32 -4.17
CA GLY A 87 9.80 -4.25 -3.19
C GLY A 87 10.40 -2.97 -3.75
N GLU A 88 11.52 -3.09 -4.45
CA GLU A 88 12.17 -1.98 -5.16
C GLU A 88 11.27 -1.40 -6.25
N ALA A 89 10.60 -2.24 -7.04
CA ALA A 89 9.66 -1.79 -8.07
C ALA A 89 8.47 -1.02 -7.47
N SER A 90 7.94 -1.51 -6.35
CA SER A 90 6.85 -0.86 -5.61
C SER A 90 7.31 0.46 -4.98
N PHE A 91 8.51 0.49 -4.39
CA PHE A 91 9.11 1.71 -3.86
C PHE A 91 9.30 2.77 -4.95
N ARG A 92 9.86 2.36 -6.09
CA ARG A 92 10.07 3.27 -7.23
C ARG A 92 8.76 3.88 -7.71
N SER A 93 7.71 3.08 -7.83
CA SER A 93 6.41 3.57 -8.34
C SER A 93 5.62 4.39 -7.32
N LYS A 94 5.75 4.13 -6.02
CA LYS A 94 4.86 4.71 -4.98
C LYS A 94 5.54 5.67 -4.01
N CYS A 95 6.86 5.55 -3.81
CA CYS A 95 7.59 6.26 -2.78
C CYS A 95 8.62 7.24 -3.34
N SER A 96 9.24 6.91 -4.49
CA SER A 96 10.41 7.64 -5.02
C SER A 96 10.14 9.10 -5.42
N THR A 97 8.87 9.46 -5.67
CA THR A 97 8.50 10.86 -5.95
C THR A 97 8.72 11.76 -4.74
N CYS A 98 8.61 11.21 -3.53
CA CYS A 98 8.74 11.97 -2.29
C CYS A 98 10.04 11.65 -1.54
N HIS A 99 10.56 10.43 -1.67
CA HIS A 99 11.68 9.92 -0.89
C HIS A 99 12.83 9.47 -1.78
N THR A 100 14.05 9.67 -1.28
CA THR A 100 15.26 9.04 -1.82
C THR A 100 15.64 7.85 -0.91
N ILE A 101 16.43 6.90 -1.43
CA ILE A 101 16.83 5.68 -0.71
C ILE A 101 18.34 5.49 -0.62
N GLU A 102 19.10 6.18 -1.46
CA GLU A 102 20.56 6.12 -1.50
C GLU A 102 21.17 6.68 -0.21
N ASP A 103 22.29 6.10 0.23
CA ASP A 103 23.05 6.62 1.38
C ASP A 103 23.51 8.06 1.13
N GLY A 104 23.25 8.93 2.10
CA GLY A 104 23.49 10.37 1.98
C GLY A 104 22.61 11.09 0.95
N GLY A 105 21.54 10.44 0.47
CA GLY A 105 20.59 11.02 -0.47
C GLY A 105 19.87 12.27 0.08
N ALA A 106 19.43 13.13 -0.81
CA ALA A 106 18.79 14.39 -0.42
C ALA A 106 17.37 14.17 0.15
N ASN A 107 17.01 15.00 1.13
CA ASN A 107 15.62 15.19 1.54
C ASN A 107 14.82 15.86 0.40
N GLY A 108 13.56 15.48 0.25
CA GLY A 108 12.63 16.05 -0.73
C GLY A 108 11.30 16.44 -0.09
N THR A 109 10.20 15.99 -0.69
CA THR A 109 8.86 16.12 -0.07
C THR A 109 8.79 15.30 1.22
N GLY A 110 9.45 14.13 1.24
CA GLY A 110 9.72 13.34 2.43
C GLY A 110 11.23 13.28 2.74
N PRO A 111 11.63 12.76 3.91
CA PRO A 111 13.04 12.52 4.23
C PRO A 111 13.64 11.44 3.33
N ASN A 112 14.96 11.40 3.23
CA ASN A 112 15.64 10.20 2.74
C ASN A 112 15.35 9.01 3.68
N LEU A 113 15.19 7.81 3.10
CA LEU A 113 14.79 6.59 3.80
C LEU A 113 15.92 5.57 3.94
N HIS A 114 17.15 5.94 3.58
CA HIS A 114 18.31 5.10 3.85
C HIS A 114 18.47 4.89 5.36
N GLY A 115 18.64 3.65 5.81
CA GLY A 115 18.76 3.38 7.25
C GLY A 115 17.48 3.54 8.06
N VAL A 116 16.30 3.63 7.43
CA VAL A 116 15.05 3.87 8.17
C VAL A 116 14.65 2.73 9.10
N VAL A 117 14.89 1.47 8.71
CA VAL A 117 14.47 0.31 9.50
C VAL A 117 15.31 0.20 10.78
N GLY A 118 14.64 0.14 11.92
CA GLY A 118 15.27 0.16 13.24
C GLY A 118 15.72 1.54 13.73
N SER A 119 15.69 2.58 12.88
CA SER A 119 15.97 3.95 13.29
C SER A 119 14.82 4.55 14.10
N GLY A 120 15.10 5.54 14.94
CA GLY A 120 14.04 6.30 15.64
C GLY A 120 13.14 7.07 14.66
N HIS A 121 11.89 7.29 15.06
CA HIS A 121 11.02 8.21 14.34
C HIS A 121 11.62 9.62 14.32
N ALA A 122 11.41 10.34 13.22
CA ALA A 122 11.89 11.72 13.02
C ALA A 122 13.42 11.94 13.13
N GLN A 123 14.25 10.92 12.89
CA GLN A 123 15.70 11.03 13.12
C GLN A 123 16.53 11.52 11.92
N HIS A 124 16.00 11.46 10.68
CA HIS A 124 16.79 11.90 9.53
C HIS A 124 17.07 13.40 9.59
N ALA A 125 18.35 13.76 9.60
CA ALA A 125 18.78 15.14 9.80
C ALA A 125 18.30 16.06 8.67
N GLY A 126 18.02 17.32 9.05
CA GLY A 126 17.66 18.38 8.10
C GLY A 126 16.28 18.24 7.44
N PHE A 127 15.44 17.28 7.87
CA PHE A 127 14.04 17.21 7.46
C PHE A 127 13.12 17.80 8.53
N ASN A 128 12.07 18.51 8.12
CA ASN A 128 11.08 19.07 9.03
C ASN A 128 9.86 18.16 9.13
N TYR A 129 9.78 17.38 10.20
CA TYR A 129 8.70 16.43 10.45
C TYR A 129 7.43 17.13 10.95
N SER A 130 6.29 16.46 10.79
CA SER A 130 5.05 16.84 11.49
C SER A 130 5.18 16.54 12.99
N ASP A 131 4.56 17.38 13.82
CA ASP A 131 4.50 17.20 15.28
C ASP A 131 4.08 15.77 15.69
N ALA A 132 3.15 15.16 14.94
CA ALA A 132 2.67 13.80 15.20
C ALA A 132 3.77 12.73 15.10
N ILE A 133 4.68 12.83 14.12
CA ILE A 133 5.79 11.89 13.95
C ILE A 133 6.92 12.24 14.94
N SER A 134 7.18 13.53 15.16
CA SER A 134 8.19 13.99 16.11
C SER A 134 7.89 13.67 17.56
N ALA A 135 6.63 13.42 17.91
CA ALA A 135 6.21 13.05 19.27
C ALA A 135 6.48 11.58 19.62
N ILE A 136 6.86 10.73 18.64
CA ILE A 136 7.06 9.30 18.84
C ILE A 136 8.54 9.05 19.16
N ASP A 137 8.80 8.54 20.37
CA ASP A 137 10.15 8.15 20.83
C ASP A 137 10.31 6.63 20.80
N ALA A 138 10.19 6.06 19.60
CA ALA A 138 10.30 4.63 19.34
C ALA A 138 11.01 4.38 18.00
N PRO A 139 11.58 3.18 17.75
CA PRO A 139 12.13 2.83 16.45
C PRO A 139 11.05 2.47 15.42
N TRP A 140 11.39 2.59 14.14
CA TRP A 140 10.66 1.98 13.03
C TRP A 140 10.91 0.47 13.01
N THR A 141 10.15 -0.28 13.81
CA THR A 141 10.13 -1.74 13.75
C THR A 141 9.38 -2.23 12.50
N TYR A 142 9.47 -3.52 12.21
CA TYR A 142 8.73 -4.12 11.09
C TYR A 142 7.22 -3.99 11.26
N GLU A 143 6.73 -4.15 12.49
CA GLU A 143 5.33 -4.00 12.86
C GLU A 143 4.88 -2.55 12.68
N ALA A 144 5.67 -1.59 13.17
CA ALA A 144 5.36 -0.17 13.04
C ALA A 144 5.34 0.27 11.56
N LEU A 145 6.28 -0.22 10.75
CA LEU A 145 6.30 0.01 9.30
C LEU A 145 5.11 -0.66 8.62
N ASN A 146 4.76 -1.88 9.00
CA ASN A 146 3.63 -2.61 8.45
C ASN A 146 2.31 -1.83 8.67
N GLU A 147 2.06 -1.39 9.90
CA GLU A 147 0.88 -0.60 10.25
C GLU A 147 0.88 0.76 9.55
N PHE A 148 2.00 1.47 9.61
CA PHE A 148 2.10 2.81 9.02
C PHE A 148 1.95 2.78 7.50
N LEU A 149 2.58 1.82 6.81
CA LEU A 149 2.47 1.70 5.36
C LEU A 149 1.09 1.19 4.92
N ALA A 150 0.34 0.48 5.76
CA ALA A 150 -1.03 0.06 5.45
C ALA A 150 -1.99 1.26 5.34
N ALA A 151 -1.90 2.20 6.27
CA ALA A 151 -2.72 3.42 6.27
C ALA A 151 -2.08 4.54 7.13
N PRO A 152 -1.20 5.38 6.57
CA PRO A 152 -0.38 6.32 7.36
C PRO A 152 -1.17 7.28 8.25
N ARG A 153 -2.27 7.83 7.73
CA ARG A 153 -3.11 8.77 8.47
C ARG A 153 -3.92 8.13 9.58
N ASN A 154 -4.17 6.82 9.49
CA ASN A 154 -4.86 6.07 10.53
C ASN A 154 -3.87 5.63 11.61
N ALA A 155 -2.71 5.10 11.20
CA ALA A 155 -1.64 4.66 12.10
C ALA A 155 -1.07 5.82 12.91
N ILE A 156 -0.78 6.96 12.25
CA ILE A 156 -0.24 8.15 12.90
C ILE A 156 -1.08 9.37 12.52
N PRO A 157 -2.19 9.63 13.24
CA PRO A 157 -3.05 10.77 12.99
C PRO A 157 -2.28 12.09 13.11
N GLY A 158 -2.41 12.94 12.09
CA GLY A 158 -1.67 14.21 12.00
C GLY A 158 -0.32 14.11 11.29
N THR A 159 0.07 12.93 10.77
CA THR A 159 1.22 12.82 9.86
C THR A 159 1.05 13.72 8.64
N ALA A 160 2.12 14.41 8.25
CA ALA A 160 2.15 15.20 7.01
C ALA A 160 2.27 14.33 5.75
N MET A 161 2.54 13.03 5.88
CA MET A 161 2.67 12.14 4.73
C MET A 161 1.33 11.93 4.04
N SER A 162 1.19 12.48 2.83
CA SER A 162 -0.04 12.36 2.02
C SER A 162 -0.02 11.10 1.15
N PHE A 163 0.03 9.94 1.80
CA PHE A 163 -0.01 8.63 1.13
C PHE A 163 -1.24 7.84 1.60
N ALA A 164 -1.91 7.18 0.65
CA ALA A 164 -3.13 6.43 0.95
C ALA A 164 -2.86 5.09 1.66
N GLY A 165 -1.65 4.56 1.52
CA GLY A 165 -1.25 3.26 2.05
C GLY A 165 -1.16 2.16 1.00
N LEU A 166 -0.52 1.06 1.38
CA LEU A 166 -0.31 -0.18 0.64
C LEU A 166 -1.25 -1.24 1.23
N ARG A 167 -2.41 -1.44 0.59
CA ARG A 167 -3.47 -2.29 1.17
C ARG A 167 -3.22 -3.79 1.03
N ARG A 168 -2.29 -4.19 0.16
CA ARG A 168 -1.97 -5.61 -0.08
C ARG A 168 -0.79 -5.99 0.79
N ASP A 169 -0.97 -7.02 1.63
CA ASP A 169 0.08 -7.44 2.55
C ASP A 169 1.36 -7.88 1.83
N PRO A 170 1.32 -8.72 0.77
CA PRO A 170 2.54 -9.09 0.05
C PRO A 170 3.29 -7.88 -0.52
N GLU A 171 2.56 -6.89 -1.06
CA GLU A 171 3.19 -5.66 -1.58
C GLU A 171 3.87 -4.86 -0.46
N ARG A 172 3.26 -4.77 0.73
CA ARG A 172 3.90 -4.12 1.88
C ARG A 172 5.14 -4.86 2.34
N MET A 173 5.07 -6.19 2.44
CA MET A 173 6.20 -6.99 2.91
C MET A 173 7.40 -6.82 1.99
N ASN A 174 7.16 -6.85 0.68
CA ASN A 174 8.19 -6.60 -0.32
C ASN A 174 8.84 -5.21 -0.13
N VAL A 175 8.03 -4.16 0.04
CA VAL A 175 8.55 -2.79 0.30
C VAL A 175 9.34 -2.73 1.61
N ILE A 176 8.85 -3.37 2.69
CA ILE A 176 9.53 -3.39 3.99
C ILE A 176 10.86 -4.14 3.89
N ALA A 177 10.91 -5.27 3.19
CA ALA A 177 12.12 -6.02 2.93
C ALA A 177 13.14 -5.20 2.13
N TYR A 178 12.69 -4.45 1.12
CA TYR A 178 13.54 -3.52 0.37
C TYR A 178 14.05 -2.35 1.24
N LEU A 179 13.23 -1.79 2.14
CA LEU A 179 13.70 -0.79 3.09
C LEU A 179 14.75 -1.37 4.04
N ALA A 180 14.57 -2.61 4.48
CA ALA A 180 15.51 -3.32 5.34
C ALA A 180 16.84 -3.58 4.63
N SER A 181 16.83 -3.98 3.35
CA SER A 181 18.06 -4.18 2.57
C SER A 181 18.84 -2.87 2.35
N ASN A 182 18.16 -1.73 2.43
CA ASN A 182 18.75 -0.38 2.37
C ASN A 182 18.98 0.22 3.77
N SER A 183 18.94 -0.61 4.82
CA SER A 183 19.15 -0.16 6.19
C SER A 183 20.30 -0.93 6.83
N PRO A 184 21.51 -0.34 6.96
CA PRO A 184 22.69 -1.04 7.45
C PRO A 184 22.56 -1.65 8.85
N ASN A 185 21.68 -1.08 9.68
CA ASN A 185 21.42 -1.52 11.06
C ASN A 185 20.02 -2.14 11.22
N ALA A 186 19.41 -2.62 10.13
CA ALA A 186 18.13 -3.32 10.23
C ALA A 186 18.24 -4.50 11.21
N PRO A 187 17.29 -4.67 12.15
CA PRO A 187 17.19 -5.89 12.95
C PRO A 187 17.02 -7.12 12.05
N ALA A 188 17.25 -8.32 12.58
CA ALA A 188 16.84 -9.53 11.87
C ALA A 188 15.30 -9.53 11.73
N PHE A 189 14.79 -10.13 10.64
CA PHE A 189 13.35 -10.37 10.54
C PHE A 189 12.86 -11.22 11.71
N PRO A 190 11.65 -10.97 12.22
CA PRO A 190 11.07 -11.77 13.27
C PRO A 190 10.96 -13.23 12.81
N GLU A 191 11.19 -14.16 13.73
CA GLU A 191 11.00 -15.58 13.46
C GLU A 191 9.50 -15.84 13.20
N PRO A 192 9.16 -16.69 12.21
CA PRO A 192 7.78 -17.13 12.01
C PRO A 192 7.20 -17.74 13.29
N LEU A 193 5.90 -17.56 13.50
CA LEU A 193 5.22 -18.13 14.66
C LEU A 193 5.25 -19.67 14.56
N PRO A 194 5.47 -20.38 15.68
CA PRO A 194 5.44 -21.83 15.69
C PRO A 194 4.02 -22.33 15.36
N GLU A 195 3.93 -23.39 14.56
CA GLU A 195 2.66 -23.97 14.07
C GLU A 195 1.67 -24.31 15.21
N GLU A 196 2.16 -24.55 16.43
CA GLU A 196 1.35 -24.85 17.62
C GLU A 196 0.64 -23.59 18.18
N GLU A 197 1.26 -22.40 18.13
CA GLU A 197 0.65 -21.14 18.62
C GLU A 197 -0.43 -20.61 17.66
N ILE A 198 -0.33 -20.95 16.37
CA ILE A 198 -1.36 -20.65 15.36
C ILE A 198 -2.64 -21.47 15.63
N LEU A 199 -2.51 -22.63 16.29
CA LEU A 199 -3.63 -23.51 16.63
C LEU A 199 -4.19 -23.25 18.03
N GLU A 200 -3.37 -22.87 19.02
CA GLU A 200 -3.84 -22.64 20.40
C GLU A 200 -4.71 -21.38 20.55
N GLU A 201 -4.44 -20.30 19.81
CA GLU A 201 -5.31 -19.11 19.80
C GLU A 201 -6.67 -19.40 19.11
N GLY A 202 -6.73 -20.49 18.32
CA GLY A 202 -7.96 -21.09 17.80
C GLY A 202 -8.61 -22.15 18.69
N ALA A 203 -7.92 -22.67 19.72
CA ALA A 203 -8.33 -23.85 20.50
C ALA A 203 -8.88 -23.54 21.91
N GLU A 204 -8.94 -22.28 22.35
CA GLU A 204 -9.65 -21.93 23.60
C GLU A 204 -11.18 -22.19 23.53
N GLY A 205 -11.68 -22.61 22.36
CA GLY A 205 -13.09 -22.83 22.07
C GLY A 205 -13.44 -24.23 21.56
N GLU A 206 -12.89 -25.33 22.09
CA GLU A 206 -13.36 -26.66 21.67
C GLU A 206 -13.62 -27.65 22.82
N VAL A 207 -14.91 -27.95 23.03
CA VAL A 207 -15.36 -29.12 23.77
C VAL A 207 -15.56 -30.26 22.79
N ALA A 208 -14.81 -31.34 23.04
CA ALA A 208 -14.76 -32.62 22.35
C ALA A 208 -16.07 -33.14 21.72
N VAL A 209 -15.97 -33.62 20.48
CA VAL A 209 -16.73 -34.79 20.00
C VAL A 209 -15.84 -35.64 19.08
N GLU A 210 -15.64 -36.89 19.51
CA GLU A 210 -15.00 -37.99 18.77
C GLU A 210 -15.77 -38.35 17.49
N GLY A 211 -15.07 -38.76 16.42
CA GLY A 211 -15.70 -39.27 15.21
C GLY A 211 -14.73 -39.70 14.11
N GLU A 212 -14.16 -40.89 14.28
CA GLU A 212 -13.30 -41.62 13.34
C GLU A 212 -13.97 -41.93 11.98
N ALA A 213 -13.27 -41.73 10.85
CA ALA A 213 -13.21 -42.68 9.73
C ALA A 213 -12.22 -42.23 8.63
N ALA A 214 -11.16 -43.01 8.48
CA ALA A 214 -10.23 -42.99 7.35
C ALA A 214 -10.80 -43.70 6.11
N VAL A 215 -10.42 -43.27 4.90
CA VAL A 215 -10.21 -44.17 3.75
C VAL A 215 -9.10 -43.62 2.86
N GLU A 216 -8.08 -44.45 2.64
CA GLU A 216 -6.95 -44.29 1.71
C GLU A 216 -7.36 -44.38 0.23
N GLY A 217 -6.61 -43.72 -0.64
CA GLY A 217 -6.67 -43.86 -2.10
C GLY A 217 -5.36 -43.44 -2.76
N GLU A 218 -4.68 -44.42 -3.35
CA GLU A 218 -3.27 -44.43 -3.74
C GLU A 218 -3.04 -44.16 -5.26
N MET A 219 -1.95 -43.42 -5.54
CA MET A 219 -1.09 -43.19 -6.75
C MET A 219 -1.64 -42.99 -8.17
N ALA A 220 -1.05 -42.01 -8.88
CA ALA A 220 -0.35 -42.24 -10.15
C ALA A 220 0.64 -41.11 -10.50
N GLU A 221 1.89 -41.50 -10.78
CA GLU A 221 3.03 -40.69 -11.23
C GLU A 221 2.86 -40.09 -12.64
N GLY A 222 3.54 -38.97 -12.88
CA GLY A 222 3.84 -38.40 -14.19
C GLY A 222 5.19 -37.68 -14.15
N GLU A 223 6.17 -38.29 -14.79
CA GLU A 223 7.61 -37.99 -14.76
C GLU A 223 8.03 -36.77 -15.62
N ALA A 224 8.96 -36.00 -15.03
CA ALA A 224 10.08 -35.20 -15.53
C ALA A 224 10.11 -34.56 -16.94
N ALA A 225 10.59 -33.31 -16.97
CA ALA A 225 11.77 -32.93 -17.74
C ALA A 225 12.46 -31.70 -17.10
N ALA A 226 13.66 -31.92 -16.58
CA ALA A 226 14.59 -30.89 -16.14
C ALA A 226 15.42 -30.41 -17.33
N GLU A 227 15.61 -29.10 -17.48
CA GLU A 227 16.62 -28.52 -18.37
C GLU A 227 17.68 -27.81 -17.52
N THR A 228 18.93 -28.20 -17.78
CA THR A 228 20.13 -27.92 -16.99
C THR A 228 20.74 -26.57 -17.37
N THR A 229 21.06 -25.76 -16.37
CA THR A 229 21.96 -24.60 -16.50
C THR A 229 23.41 -25.11 -16.52
N GLU A 230 24.13 -24.92 -17.62
CA GLU A 230 25.58 -25.06 -17.67
C GLU A 230 26.21 -23.67 -17.82
N VAL A 231 27.12 -23.34 -16.90
CA VAL A 231 27.96 -22.15 -16.92
C VAL A 231 29.12 -22.42 -17.88
N VAL A 232 29.31 -21.55 -18.88
CA VAL A 232 30.53 -21.52 -19.69
C VAL A 232 31.14 -20.12 -19.57
N GLU A 233 32.25 -20.02 -18.83
CA GLU A 233 33.16 -18.88 -18.94
C GLU A 233 34.05 -19.04 -20.18
N GLY A 234 34.23 -17.93 -20.91
CA GLY A 234 35.44 -17.62 -21.69
C GLY A 234 35.51 -18.22 -23.11
N GLU A 235 35.08 -17.44 -24.11
CA GLU A 235 35.92 -16.91 -25.22
C GLU A 235 35.10 -16.29 -26.38
N ASP A 236 33.76 -16.23 -26.29
CA ASP A 236 32.90 -15.71 -27.37
C ASP A 236 32.02 -14.50 -26.97
N ALA A 237 32.51 -13.69 -26.03
CA ALA A 237 31.80 -12.47 -25.61
C ALA A 237 32.03 -11.28 -26.57
N GLY A 238 33.02 -11.35 -27.47
CA GLY A 238 33.33 -10.28 -28.42
C GLY A 238 32.37 -10.25 -29.61
N ALA A 239 32.09 -11.41 -30.22
CA ALA A 239 31.24 -11.50 -31.40
C ALA A 239 29.75 -11.24 -31.07
N ALA A 240 29.32 -11.62 -29.86
CA ALA A 240 27.97 -11.35 -29.39
C ALA A 240 27.75 -9.87 -29.07
N LEU A 241 28.76 -9.14 -28.59
CA LEU A 241 28.66 -7.71 -28.34
C LEU A 241 28.65 -6.91 -29.65
N GLU A 242 29.50 -7.29 -30.61
CA GLU A 242 29.60 -6.64 -31.92
C GLU A 242 28.31 -6.82 -32.74
N ALA A 243 27.66 -8.00 -32.64
CA ALA A 243 26.36 -8.24 -33.27
C ALA A 243 25.20 -7.46 -32.60
N ILE A 244 25.31 -7.14 -31.31
CA ILE A 244 24.31 -6.33 -30.59
C ILE A 244 24.51 -4.84 -30.89
N GLU A 245 25.76 -4.38 -31.02
CA GLU A 245 26.09 -3.01 -31.42
C GLU A 245 25.67 -2.75 -32.88
N ASP A 246 25.96 -3.67 -33.81
CA ASP A 246 25.50 -3.55 -35.22
C ASP A 246 23.97 -3.51 -35.34
N ALA A 247 23.26 -4.34 -34.54
CA ALA A 247 21.80 -4.33 -34.52
C ALA A 247 21.21 -3.07 -33.87
N ALA A 248 21.95 -2.44 -32.94
CA ALA A 248 21.55 -1.19 -32.32
C ALA A 248 21.73 0.00 -33.28
N ASP A 249 22.83 0.03 -34.05
CA ASP A 249 23.08 1.09 -35.03
C ASP A 249 22.09 1.02 -36.21
N GLU A 250 21.75 -0.18 -36.70
CA GLU A 250 20.72 -0.35 -37.73
C GLU A 250 19.32 0.09 -37.23
N ALA A 251 19.02 -0.16 -35.95
CA ALA A 251 17.76 0.28 -35.34
C ALA A 251 17.72 1.80 -35.13
N ILE A 252 18.85 2.45 -34.83
CA ILE A 252 18.94 3.91 -34.69
C ILE A 252 18.75 4.59 -36.05
N GLU A 253 19.37 4.09 -37.11
CA GLU A 253 19.22 4.63 -38.47
C GLU A 253 17.77 4.52 -38.96
N ALA A 254 17.10 3.39 -38.70
CA ALA A 254 15.69 3.20 -39.04
C ALA A 254 14.75 4.14 -38.25
N VAL A 255 15.10 4.48 -37.00
CA VAL A 255 14.33 5.42 -36.18
C VAL A 255 14.54 6.86 -36.65
N GLU A 256 15.75 7.21 -37.08
CA GLU A 256 16.05 8.54 -37.62
C GLU A 256 15.37 8.78 -38.97
N GLU A 257 15.35 7.79 -39.86
CA GLU A 257 14.61 7.84 -41.13
C GLU A 257 13.09 7.96 -40.90
N ALA A 258 12.55 7.20 -39.95
CA ALA A 258 11.13 7.30 -39.57
C ALA A 258 10.78 8.66 -38.92
N ALA A 259 11.73 9.27 -38.20
CA ALA A 259 11.57 10.60 -37.61
C ALA A 259 11.60 11.70 -38.67
N GLU A 260 12.44 11.59 -39.70
CA GLU A 260 12.50 12.53 -40.83
C GLU A 260 11.22 12.44 -41.69
N GLU A 261 10.71 11.23 -41.94
CA GLU A 261 9.44 11.03 -42.66
C GLU A 261 8.23 11.56 -41.87
N ALA A 262 8.27 11.45 -40.55
CA ALA A 262 7.25 12.03 -39.67
C ALA A 262 7.32 13.57 -39.61
N ASP A 263 8.51 14.16 -39.64
CA ASP A 263 8.70 15.61 -39.65
C ASP A 263 8.24 16.22 -40.99
N ASP A 264 8.51 15.57 -42.11
CA ASP A 264 8.07 16.02 -43.44
C ASP A 264 6.54 15.89 -43.61
N ALA A 265 5.91 14.88 -43.00
CA ALA A 265 4.45 14.76 -42.93
C ALA A 265 3.78 15.88 -42.11
N VAL A 266 4.48 16.41 -41.09
CA VAL A 266 4.01 17.50 -40.22
C VAL A 266 4.27 18.87 -40.83
N HIS A 267 5.41 19.08 -41.50
CA HIS A 267 5.78 20.36 -42.12
C HIS A 267 5.24 20.53 -43.56
N GLY A 268 5.12 19.46 -44.34
CA GLY A 268 4.51 19.47 -45.68
C GLY A 268 3.02 19.85 -45.67
N ARG A 269 2.30 19.56 -44.58
CA ARG A 269 0.88 19.93 -44.43
C ARG A 269 0.65 21.42 -44.16
N ARG A 270 1.66 22.15 -43.68
CA ARG A 270 1.56 23.60 -43.36
C ARG A 270 1.68 24.52 -44.58
N SER A 271 2.16 24.01 -45.72
CA SER A 271 2.33 24.80 -46.95
C SER A 271 1.05 24.90 -47.81
N SER A 272 0.07 24.01 -47.62
CA SER A 272 -1.08 23.87 -48.53
C SER A 272 -2.33 24.69 -48.13
N THR A 273 -2.33 25.42 -47.01
CA THR A 273 -3.54 26.12 -46.50
C THR A 273 -3.56 27.64 -46.65
N ASN A 274 -2.69 28.22 -47.48
CA ASN A 274 -2.72 29.66 -47.76
C ASN A 274 -2.89 29.92 -49.27
N HIS A 275 -4.12 29.76 -49.76
CA HIS A 275 -4.70 30.46 -50.93
C HIS A 275 -6.22 30.52 -50.77
#